data_AF-A0A2H3GFM7-F1
#
_entry.id   AF-A0A2H3GFM7-F1
#
_cell.length_a   1.000
_cell.length_b   1.000
_cell.length_c   1.000
_cell.angle_alpha   90.00
_cell.angle_beta   90.00
_cell.angle_gamma   90.00
#
_symmetry.space_group_name_H-M   'P 1'
#
loop_
_entity.id
_entity.type
_entity.pdbx_description
1 polymer ?
#
loop_
_entity_poly.entity_id
_entity_poly.type
_entity_poly.pdbx_seq_one_letter_code
_entity_poly.pdbx_strand_id
1 'polypeptide(L)'
;MKLDQNIFPFNDFEVDSFTRAPVFKPRQTYLIYVTPLSAAVYLGDEEAVKRLSKFPDPHESNERISPLSLAYLEGHSSIIQLLAERNETGNPLNTVHIAARTGQGHYIRHLYQKFRFKQGINDVDSVPPAIHALYLDDDEQIKEIFLELLDLDKDAADIMGVWKDHWTCADLARTM
;
A
#
# COMPACT_ATOMS: atom_id res chain seq x y z
N MET A 1 -21.27 26.01 -10.88
CA MET A 1 -19.96 25.34 -10.86
C MET A 1 -20.22 23.89 -10.48
N LYS A 2 -20.19 22.99 -11.47
CA LYS A 2 -20.49 21.56 -11.30
C LYS A 2 -19.25 20.91 -10.67
N LEU A 3 -19.38 20.49 -9.40
CA LEU A 3 -18.40 19.70 -8.66
C LEU A 3 -18.40 18.24 -9.17
N ASP A 4 -18.32 18.05 -10.49
CA ASP A 4 -18.42 16.72 -11.13
C ASP A 4 -17.06 15.99 -11.14
N GLN A 5 -16.05 16.49 -10.44
CA GLN A 5 -14.71 15.88 -10.35
C GLN A 5 -14.29 15.85 -8.89
N ASN A 6 -14.89 14.93 -8.16
CA ASN A 6 -14.46 14.58 -6.82
C ASN A 6 -13.12 13.84 -6.94
N ILE A 7 -12.06 14.49 -6.50
CA ILE A 7 -10.64 14.17 -6.76
C ILE A 7 -10.11 13.06 -5.84
N PHE A 8 -10.96 12.46 -5.01
CA PHE A 8 -10.58 11.43 -4.05
C PHE A 8 -11.34 10.13 -4.31
N PRO A 9 -10.66 8.97 -4.24
CA PRO A 9 -11.26 7.68 -4.47
C PRO A 9 -12.12 7.35 -3.26
N PHE A 10 -13.40 7.66 -3.37
CA PHE A 10 -14.34 7.35 -2.32
C PHE A 10 -15.61 6.82 -2.97
N ASN A 11 -15.46 5.63 -3.54
CA ASN A 11 -16.58 4.73 -3.77
C ASN A 11 -17.45 4.57 -2.51
N ASP A 12 -16.86 4.76 -1.34
CA ASP A 12 -17.48 4.77 -0.02
C ASP A 12 -18.17 6.09 0.36
N PHE A 13 -18.27 7.09 -0.52
CA PHE A 13 -19.01 8.32 -0.24
C PHE A 13 -20.14 8.49 -1.24
N GLU A 14 -21.36 8.69 -0.71
CA GLU A 14 -22.55 9.00 -1.49
C GLU A 14 -22.98 10.45 -1.24
N VAL A 15 -23.63 11.08 -2.22
CA VAL A 15 -24.21 12.41 -2.02
C VAL A 15 -25.57 12.27 -1.36
N ASP A 16 -25.74 12.87 -0.19
CA ASP A 16 -27.04 12.91 0.49
C ASP A 16 -28.07 13.64 -0.37
N SER A 17 -29.24 13.03 -0.53
CA SER A 17 -30.27 13.53 -1.45
C SER A 17 -30.92 14.84 -1.00
N PHE A 18 -30.89 15.15 0.31
CA PHE A 18 -31.49 16.35 0.89
C PHE A 18 -30.49 17.48 1.06
N THR A 19 -29.38 17.20 1.73
CA THR A 19 -28.38 18.20 2.12
C THR A 19 -27.33 18.44 1.04
N ARG A 20 -27.26 17.56 0.02
CA ARG A 20 -26.19 17.52 -0.98
C ARG A 20 -24.79 17.34 -0.39
N ALA A 21 -24.69 17.04 0.91
CA ALA A 21 -23.42 16.80 1.56
C ALA A 21 -22.89 15.40 1.22
N PRO A 22 -21.57 15.21 1.14
CA PRO A 22 -20.98 13.88 1.04
C PRO A 22 -21.21 13.13 2.36
N VAL A 23 -21.78 11.93 2.28
CA VAL A 23 -22.00 11.02 3.40
C VAL A 23 -21.15 9.78 3.19
N PHE A 24 -20.32 9.47 4.17
CA PHE A 24 -19.56 8.23 4.19
C PHE A 24 -20.50 7.03 4.38
N LYS A 25 -20.53 6.16 3.37
CA LYS A 25 -21.20 4.87 3.35
C LYS A 25 -20.22 3.83 2.80
N PRO A 26 -19.50 3.12 3.68
CA PRO A 26 -18.52 2.13 3.24
C PRO A 26 -19.19 1.03 2.43
N ARG A 27 -18.71 0.78 1.22
CA ARG A 27 -19.18 -0.34 0.39
C ARG A 27 -18.74 -1.68 0.95
N GLN A 28 -17.62 -1.69 1.66
CA GLN A 28 -17.03 -2.89 2.24
C GLN A 28 -16.57 -2.59 3.68
N THR A 29 -16.99 -3.43 4.62
CA THR A 29 -16.50 -3.41 5.99
C THR A 29 -15.52 -4.56 6.18
N TYR A 30 -14.30 -4.24 6.60
CA TYR A 30 -13.27 -5.23 6.86
C TYR A 30 -12.98 -5.31 8.36
N LEU A 31 -12.88 -6.54 8.87
CA LEU A 31 -12.38 -6.75 10.23
C LEU A 31 -10.87 -6.89 10.16
N ILE A 32 -10.16 -5.93 10.75
CA ILE A 32 -8.73 -6.06 10.98
C ILE A 32 -8.55 -6.69 12.36
N TYR A 33 -7.97 -7.88 12.40
CA TYR A 33 -7.62 -8.52 13.67
C TYR A 33 -6.22 -8.08 14.08
N VAL A 34 -6.13 -7.37 15.20
CA VAL A 34 -4.86 -7.01 15.82
C VAL A 34 -4.41 -8.16 16.71
N THR A 35 -3.28 -8.78 16.38
CA THR A 35 -2.65 -9.85 17.16
C THR A 35 -1.66 -9.23 18.13
N PRO A 36 -1.25 -9.93 19.20
CA PRO A 36 -0.13 -9.48 20.02
C PRO A 36 1.14 -9.23 19.20
N LEU A 37 1.38 -10.03 18.16
CA LEU A 37 2.53 -9.86 17.27
C LEU A 37 2.40 -8.59 16.43
N SER A 38 1.25 -8.36 15.78
CA SER A 38 1.06 -7.13 14.99
C SER A 38 1.05 -5.88 15.88
N ALA A 39 0.54 -5.95 17.11
CA ALA A 39 0.67 -4.87 18.08
C ALA A 39 2.13 -4.61 18.47
N ALA A 40 2.92 -5.65 18.74
CA ALA A 40 4.34 -5.52 19.05
C ALA A 40 5.13 -4.90 17.89
N VAL A 41 4.81 -5.31 16.66
CA VAL A 41 5.38 -4.72 15.45
C VAL A 41 5.02 -3.24 15.32
N TYR A 42 3.74 -2.90 15.44
CA TYR A 42 3.29 -1.51 15.36
C TYR A 42 4.04 -0.61 16.36
N LEU A 43 4.20 -1.10 17.59
CA LEU A 43 4.88 -0.40 18.66
C LEU A 43 6.42 -0.36 18.53
N GLY A 44 7.01 -1.12 17.61
CA GLY A 44 8.47 -1.20 17.49
C GLY A 44 9.14 -2.05 18.58
N ASP A 45 8.40 -2.92 19.29
CA ASP A 45 8.95 -3.74 20.37
C ASP A 45 9.65 -5.00 19.84
N GLU A 46 10.92 -4.86 19.50
CA GLU A 46 11.75 -5.95 18.97
C GLU A 46 11.80 -7.19 19.88
N GLU A 47 11.81 -7.01 21.19
CA GLU A 47 11.91 -8.11 22.14
C GLU A 47 10.59 -8.87 22.24
N ALA A 48 9.46 -8.15 22.21
CA ALA A 48 8.16 -8.78 22.07
C ALA A 48 8.03 -9.50 20.72
N VAL A 49 8.48 -8.89 19.61
CA VAL A 49 8.49 -9.56 18.29
C VAL A 49 9.31 -10.84 18.34
N LYS A 50 10.55 -10.84 18.84
CA LYS A 50 11.37 -12.06 18.96
C LYS A 50 10.71 -13.15 19.80
N ARG A 51 9.99 -12.78 20.86
CA ARG A 51 9.29 -13.75 21.72
C ARG A 51 8.04 -14.30 21.05
N LEU A 52 7.22 -13.42 20.48
CA LEU A 52 5.93 -13.77 19.87
C LEU A 52 6.11 -14.50 18.53
N SER A 53 7.19 -14.21 17.79
CA SER A 53 7.53 -14.89 16.55
C SER A 53 7.87 -16.38 16.72
N LYS A 54 8.09 -16.85 17.96
CA LYS A 54 8.27 -18.28 18.26
C LYS A 54 6.97 -19.08 18.20
N PHE A 55 5.82 -18.41 18.16
CA PHE A 55 4.51 -19.03 18.15
C PHE A 55 3.80 -18.76 16.81
N PRO A 56 2.98 -19.71 16.32
CA PRO A 56 2.11 -19.47 15.17
C PRO A 56 1.24 -18.25 15.44
N ASP A 57 1.16 -17.32 14.48
CA ASP A 57 0.27 -16.17 14.66
C ASP A 57 -1.19 -16.67 14.49
N PRO A 58 -2.08 -16.48 15.48
CA PRO A 58 -3.48 -16.95 15.40
C PRO A 58 -4.26 -16.33 14.24
N HIS A 59 -3.75 -15.26 13.62
CA HIS A 59 -4.34 -14.59 12.47
C HIS A 59 -3.36 -14.51 11.29
N GLU A 60 -2.51 -15.52 11.07
CA GLU A 60 -1.74 -15.66 9.81
C GLU A 60 -2.65 -15.61 8.57
N SER A 61 -3.94 -15.96 8.72
CA SER A 61 -4.96 -15.85 7.68
C SER A 61 -5.52 -14.43 7.48
N ASN A 62 -5.04 -13.41 8.18
CA ASN A 62 -5.46 -12.03 7.92
C ASN A 62 -4.93 -11.59 6.55
N GLU A 63 -5.80 -11.66 5.55
CA GLU A 63 -5.48 -11.39 4.15
C GLU A 63 -5.31 -9.89 3.83
N ARG A 64 -5.12 -9.00 4.81
CA ARG A 64 -4.98 -7.56 4.52
C ARG A 64 -3.72 -6.92 5.05
N ILE A 65 -3.30 -7.27 6.26
CA ILE A 65 -2.12 -6.70 6.90
C ILE A 65 -1.39 -7.83 7.63
N SER A 66 -0.17 -8.14 7.20
CA SER A 66 0.76 -8.98 7.97
C SER A 66 1.52 -8.15 8.99
N PRO A 67 2.03 -8.78 10.06
CA PRO A 67 3.08 -8.17 10.88
C PRO A 67 4.24 -7.65 10.02
N LEU A 68 4.73 -8.40 9.03
CA LEU A 68 5.76 -7.90 8.12
C LEU A 68 5.35 -6.62 7.38
N SER A 69 4.16 -6.58 6.74
CA SER A 69 3.71 -5.39 6.03
C SER A 69 3.55 -4.17 6.95
N LEU A 70 3.16 -4.41 8.21
CA LEU A 70 3.06 -3.37 9.22
C LEU A 70 4.43 -2.85 9.67
N ALA A 71 5.43 -3.72 9.78
CA ALA A 71 6.81 -3.30 10.07
C ALA A 71 7.37 -2.37 9.00
N TYR A 72 7.02 -2.63 7.73
CA TYR A 72 7.36 -1.74 6.62
C TYR A 72 6.58 -0.42 6.66
N LEU A 73 5.28 -0.46 6.97
CA LEU A 73 4.47 0.75 7.11
C LEU A 73 5.06 1.70 8.17
N GLU A 74 5.50 1.14 9.30
CA GLU A 74 6.06 1.90 10.41
C GLU A 74 7.58 2.17 10.27
N GLY A 75 8.24 1.60 9.26
CA GLY A 75 9.68 1.81 9.01
C GLY A 75 10.63 1.08 9.97
N HIS A 76 10.16 0.06 10.70
CA HIS A 76 10.93 -0.67 11.71
C HIS A 76 11.94 -1.64 11.09
N SER A 77 13.07 -1.12 10.63
CA SER A 77 14.11 -1.86 9.89
C SER A 77 14.64 -3.12 10.58
N SER A 78 14.81 -3.10 11.90
CA SER A 78 15.23 -4.26 12.69
C SER A 78 14.16 -5.34 12.76
N ILE A 79 12.90 -4.94 12.94
CA ILE A 79 11.74 -5.84 12.95
C ILE A 79 11.51 -6.46 11.58
N ILE A 80 11.71 -5.69 10.50
CA ILE A 80 11.69 -6.20 9.13
C ILE A 80 12.66 -7.37 8.97
N GLN A 81 13.89 -7.25 9.47
CA GLN A 81 14.88 -8.33 9.39
C GLN A 81 14.43 -9.56 10.20
N LEU A 82 13.91 -9.35 11.40
CA LEU A 82 13.39 -10.42 12.27
C LEU A 82 12.20 -11.17 11.63
N LEU A 83 11.33 -10.45 10.92
CA LEU A 83 10.15 -11.01 10.29
C LEU A 83 10.41 -11.53 8.87
N ALA A 84 11.43 -11.05 8.16
CA ALA A 84 11.78 -11.53 6.82
C ALA A 84 12.22 -13.00 6.80
N GLU A 85 12.83 -13.47 7.89
CA GLU A 85 13.14 -14.89 8.10
C GLU A 85 11.88 -15.75 8.23
N ARG A 86 10.79 -15.15 8.72
CA ARG A 86 9.48 -15.78 8.77
C ARG A 86 8.81 -15.61 7.42
N ASN A 87 8.30 -16.69 6.86
CA ASN A 87 7.63 -16.63 5.56
C ASN A 87 6.19 -16.10 5.73
N GLU A 88 6.04 -14.89 6.27
CA GLU A 88 4.72 -14.29 6.46
C GLU A 88 4.10 -13.98 5.09
N THR A 89 3.00 -14.65 4.80
CA THR A 89 2.31 -14.64 3.50
C THR A 89 1.16 -13.62 3.45
N GLY A 90 1.07 -12.70 4.43
CA GLY A 90 -0.05 -11.77 4.47
C GLY A 90 -0.04 -10.86 3.26
N ASN A 91 -1.15 -10.93 2.52
CA ASN A 91 -1.47 -10.28 1.26
C ASN A 91 -0.33 -9.42 0.65
N PRO A 92 0.44 -10.03 -0.25
CA PRO A 92 1.61 -9.37 -0.82
C PRO A 92 1.21 -8.17 -1.70
N LEU A 93 -0.03 -8.09 -2.18
CA LEU A 93 -0.52 -6.94 -2.96
C LEU A 93 -0.56 -5.68 -2.10
N ASN A 94 -1.28 -5.69 -0.96
CA ASN A 94 -1.34 -4.52 -0.06
C ASN A 94 0.06 -4.08 0.40
N THR A 95 0.96 -5.04 0.58
CA THR A 95 2.32 -4.79 1.03
C THR A 95 3.13 -3.98 0.02
N VAL A 96 2.94 -4.18 -1.29
CA VAL A 96 3.61 -3.35 -2.32
C VAL A 96 3.08 -1.92 -2.31
N HIS A 97 1.77 -1.73 -2.13
CA HIS A 97 1.17 -0.38 -2.05
C HIS A 97 1.70 0.37 -0.82
N ILE A 98 1.81 -0.31 0.34
CA ILE A 98 2.42 0.25 1.56
C ILE A 98 3.89 0.61 1.32
N ALA A 99 4.66 -0.26 0.66
CA ALA A 99 6.06 -0.02 0.36
C ALA A 99 6.26 1.21 -0.56
N ALA A 100 5.38 1.38 -1.55
CA ALA A 100 5.38 2.57 -2.40
C ALA A 100 5.05 3.84 -1.60
N ARG A 101 4.02 3.78 -0.75
CA ARG A 101 3.62 4.88 0.14
C ARG A 101 4.73 5.35 1.08
N THR A 102 5.61 4.43 1.48
CA THR A 102 6.66 4.68 2.48
C THR A 102 8.04 4.88 1.86
N GLY A 103 8.16 4.93 0.53
CA GLY A 103 9.43 5.19 -0.14
C GLY A 103 10.41 4.01 -0.10
N GLN A 104 9.92 2.78 0.09
CA GLN A 104 10.74 1.60 0.31
C GLN A 104 11.08 0.86 -1.00
N GLY A 105 11.81 1.52 -1.91
CA GLY A 105 12.10 1.00 -3.25
C GLY A 105 12.78 -0.37 -3.27
N HIS A 106 13.77 -0.58 -2.41
CA HIS A 106 14.42 -1.89 -2.27
C HIS A 106 13.45 -3.01 -1.87
N TYR A 107 12.46 -2.69 -1.04
CA TYR A 107 11.47 -3.69 -0.63
C TYR A 107 10.47 -4.00 -1.73
N ILE A 108 10.07 -3.00 -2.52
CA ILE A 108 9.26 -3.22 -3.74
C ILE A 108 9.95 -4.27 -4.63
N ARG A 109 11.26 -4.10 -4.91
CA ARG A 109 12.03 -5.07 -5.69
C ARG A 109 11.99 -6.47 -5.06
N HIS A 110 12.19 -6.57 -3.75
CA HIS A 110 12.14 -7.84 -3.03
C HIS A 110 10.76 -8.51 -3.15
N LEU A 111 9.67 -7.75 -3.00
CA LEU A 111 8.31 -8.27 -3.11
C LEU A 111 8.02 -8.81 -4.51
N TYR A 112 8.37 -8.06 -5.56
CA TYR A 112 8.19 -8.53 -6.94
C TYR A 112 8.99 -9.80 -7.23
N GLN A 113 10.23 -9.90 -6.75
CA GLN A 113 11.05 -11.10 -6.89
C GLN A 113 10.48 -12.31 -6.14
N LYS A 114 10.01 -12.10 -4.90
CA LYS A 114 9.51 -13.17 -4.03
C LYS A 114 8.16 -13.69 -4.48
N PHE A 115 7.22 -12.80 -4.83
CA PHE A 115 5.83 -13.15 -5.09
C PHE A 115 5.49 -13.29 -6.58
N ARG A 116 6.38 -12.87 -7.50
CA ARG A 116 6.19 -12.97 -8.95
C ARG A 116 4.81 -12.46 -9.39
N PHE A 117 4.48 -11.23 -9.01
CA PHE A 117 3.20 -10.62 -9.34
C PHE A 117 2.93 -10.60 -10.85
N LYS A 118 1.65 -10.63 -11.22
CA LYS A 118 1.23 -10.30 -12.58
C LYS A 118 1.34 -8.79 -12.81
N GLN A 119 1.51 -8.38 -14.06
CA GLN A 119 1.51 -6.96 -14.42
C GLN A 119 0.17 -6.30 -14.09
N GLY A 120 0.22 -5.01 -13.77
CA GLY A 120 -0.95 -4.19 -13.45
C GLY A 120 -1.59 -4.56 -12.11
N ILE A 121 -0.77 -4.77 -11.07
CA ILE A 121 -1.32 -4.95 -9.72
C ILE A 121 -2.01 -3.68 -9.25
N ASN A 122 -3.17 -3.85 -8.62
CA ASN A 122 -3.94 -2.76 -8.04
C ASN A 122 -4.42 -3.15 -6.64
N ASP A 123 -4.73 -2.15 -5.84
CA ASP A 123 -5.44 -2.32 -4.59
C ASP A 123 -6.95 -2.53 -4.81
N VAL A 124 -7.70 -2.55 -3.71
CA VAL A 124 -9.15 -2.80 -3.74
C VAL A 124 -9.95 -1.71 -4.46
N ASP A 125 -9.39 -0.52 -4.60
CA ASP A 125 -9.98 0.61 -5.31
C ASP A 125 -9.50 0.69 -6.76
N SER A 126 -8.82 -0.36 -7.24
CA SER A 126 -8.20 -0.41 -8.58
C SER A 126 -7.10 0.64 -8.76
N VAL A 127 -6.46 1.06 -7.66
CA VAL A 127 -5.37 2.03 -7.67
C VAL A 127 -4.03 1.28 -7.68
N PRO A 128 -3.12 1.58 -8.62
CA PRO A 128 -1.83 0.92 -8.67
C PRO A 128 -0.85 1.47 -7.61
N PRO A 129 0.19 0.70 -7.24
CA PRO A 129 1.16 1.11 -6.22
C PRO A 129 1.85 2.45 -6.50
N ALA A 130 2.08 2.81 -7.77
CA ALA A 130 2.76 4.06 -8.12
C ALA A 130 2.01 5.29 -7.58
N ILE A 131 0.67 5.26 -7.60
CA ILE A 131 -0.16 6.36 -7.05
C ILE A 131 0.10 6.53 -5.55
N HIS A 132 0.37 5.45 -4.82
CA HIS A 132 0.64 5.54 -3.38
C HIS A 132 1.96 6.23 -3.07
N ALA A 133 2.94 6.24 -3.98
CA ALA A 133 4.19 6.98 -3.76
C ALA A 133 3.99 8.51 -3.78
N LEU A 134 2.86 9.02 -4.28
CA LEU A 134 2.52 10.45 -4.22
C LEU A 134 2.22 10.96 -2.79
N TYR A 135 2.17 10.06 -1.80
CA TYR A 135 2.10 10.45 -0.38
C TYR A 135 3.47 10.85 0.21
N LEU A 136 4.57 10.67 -0.54
CA LEU A 136 5.89 11.13 -0.14
C LEU A 136 6.00 12.64 -0.32
N ASP A 137 6.74 13.29 0.56
CA ASP A 137 6.93 14.75 0.53
C ASP A 137 8.04 15.21 -0.44
N ASP A 138 8.87 14.27 -0.93
CA ASP A 138 10.09 14.53 -1.70
C ASP A 138 9.96 14.02 -3.13
N ASP A 139 9.97 14.95 -4.08
CA ASP A 139 9.88 14.70 -5.52
C ASP A 139 10.94 13.70 -6.02
N GLU A 140 12.16 13.72 -5.47
CA GLU A 140 13.21 12.78 -5.89
C GLU A 140 12.92 11.36 -5.42
N GLN A 141 12.37 11.20 -4.21
CA GLN A 141 11.92 9.89 -3.72
C GLN A 141 10.71 9.38 -4.52
N ILE A 142 9.78 10.27 -4.88
CA ILE A 142 8.66 9.90 -5.76
C ILE A 142 9.19 9.34 -7.09
N LYS A 143 10.14 10.04 -7.73
CA LYS A 143 10.75 9.58 -8.99
C LYS A 143 11.43 8.24 -8.83
N GLU A 144 12.22 8.05 -7.78
CA GLU A 144 12.93 6.80 -7.53
C GLU A 144 11.96 5.62 -7.45
N ILE A 145 10.88 5.77 -6.67
CA ILE A 145 9.87 4.73 -6.51
C ILE A 145 9.09 4.48 -7.80
N PHE A 146 8.78 5.52 -8.56
CA PHE A 146 8.10 5.38 -9.85
C PHE A 146 8.99 4.62 -10.85
N LEU A 147 10.27 4.97 -10.96
CA LEU A 147 11.21 4.27 -11.84
C LEU A 147 11.34 2.80 -11.46
N GLU A 148 11.48 2.52 -10.17
CA GLU A 148 11.57 1.15 -9.65
C GLU A 148 10.32 0.33 -9.98
N LEU A 149 9.12 0.91 -9.79
CA LEU A 149 7.86 0.24 -10.13
C LEU A 149 7.70 0.02 -11.64
N LEU A 150 8.05 1.01 -12.46
CA LEU A 150 7.97 0.91 -13.93
C LEU A 150 8.94 -0.14 -14.50
N ASP A 151 10.11 -0.29 -13.90
CA ASP A 151 11.09 -1.31 -14.26
C ASP A 151 10.57 -2.73 -13.96
N LEU A 152 9.82 -2.89 -12.88
CA LEU A 152 9.29 -4.19 -12.41
C LEU A 152 7.95 -4.55 -13.06
N ASP A 153 7.11 -3.56 -13.30
CA ASP A 153 5.76 -3.69 -13.81
C ASP A 153 5.41 -2.48 -14.68
N LYS A 154 5.45 -2.68 -15.99
CA LYS A 154 5.19 -1.62 -16.97
C LYS A 154 3.78 -1.05 -16.88
N ASP A 155 2.86 -1.82 -16.31
CA ASP A 155 1.47 -1.45 -16.09
C ASP A 155 1.22 -1.00 -14.64
N ALA A 156 2.28 -0.86 -13.81
CA ALA A 156 2.16 -0.29 -12.46
C ALA A 156 1.96 1.24 -12.46
N ALA A 157 2.02 1.88 -13.63
CA ALA A 157 1.55 3.24 -13.82
C ALA A 157 0.10 3.21 -14.31
N ASP A 158 -0.72 4.09 -13.70
CA ASP A 158 -2.16 4.16 -13.90
C ASP A 158 -2.60 4.05 -15.38
N ILE A 159 -3.61 3.19 -15.58
CA ILE A 159 -4.35 2.93 -16.82
C ILE A 159 -5.45 3.98 -17.05
N MET A 160 -5.74 4.82 -16.05
CA MET A 160 -6.74 5.88 -16.11
C MET A 160 -6.06 7.25 -16.07
N GLY A 161 -6.33 8.10 -17.07
CA GLY A 161 -5.85 9.47 -17.06
C GLY A 161 -6.42 10.23 -15.86
N VAL A 162 -5.58 10.50 -14.86
CA VAL A 162 -5.98 11.14 -13.60
C VAL A 162 -6.34 12.62 -13.81
N TRP A 163 -5.81 13.23 -14.87
CA TRP A 163 -5.93 14.66 -15.13
C TRP A 163 -6.70 14.96 -16.41
N LYS A 164 -7.21 16.19 -16.50
CA LYS A 164 -7.96 16.72 -17.63
C LYS A 164 -7.25 16.55 -18.99
N ASP A 165 -5.93 16.39 -18.96
CA ASP A 165 -5.04 16.21 -20.12
C ASP A 165 -4.48 14.78 -20.27
N HIS A 166 -5.05 13.78 -19.59
CA HIS A 166 -4.68 12.35 -19.69
C HIS A 166 -3.23 12.01 -19.29
N TRP A 167 -2.58 12.79 -18.43
CA TRP A 167 -1.28 12.38 -17.89
C TRP A 167 -1.41 11.08 -17.10
N THR A 168 -0.68 10.06 -17.56
CA THR A 168 -0.45 8.84 -16.80
C THR A 168 0.58 9.09 -15.70
N CYS A 169 0.65 8.22 -14.70
CA CYS A 169 1.75 8.26 -13.73
C CYS A 169 3.13 8.16 -14.40
N ALA A 170 3.22 7.45 -15.53
CA ALA A 170 4.45 7.35 -16.32
C ALA A 170 4.81 8.69 -16.99
N ASP A 171 3.82 9.47 -17.42
CA ASP A 171 4.06 10.80 -17.98
C ASP A 171 4.50 11.79 -16.89
N LEU A 172 3.95 11.67 -15.68
CA LEU A 172 4.40 12.44 -14.52
C LEU A 172 5.87 12.11 -14.19
N ALA A 173 6.23 10.84 -14.03
CA ALA A 173 7.62 10.47 -13.72
C ALA A 173 8.65 10.89 -14.80
N ARG A 174 8.26 10.92 -16.08
CA ARG A 174 9.16 11.36 -17.15
C ARG A 174 9.38 12.87 -17.19
N THR A 175 8.52 13.66 -16.53
CA THR A 175 8.52 15.12 -16.61
C THR A 175 9.10 15.81 -15.39
N MET A 176 9.21 15.10 -14.26
CA MET A 176 9.90 15.57 -13.06
C MET A 176 11.40 15.36 -13.19
#